data_AF-A0A7V4YRS7-F1
#
_entry.id   AF-A0A7V4YRS7-F1
#
_cell.length_a   1.000
_cell.length_b   1.000
_cell.length_c   1.000
_cell.angle_alpha   90.00
_cell.angle_beta   90.00
_cell.angle_gamma   90.00
#
_symmetry.space_group_name_H-M   'P 1'
#
loop_
_entity.id
_entity.type
_entity.pdbx_description
1 polymer ?
#
loop_
_entity_poly.entity_id
_entity_poly.type
_entity_poly.pdbx_seq_one_letter_code
_entity_poly.pdbx_strand_id
1 'polypeptide(L)' 'MQGKWKDYIESSPDVLRGRPRIKGTRIPVSLILGYLADGNTIDEILREFPDLTREQISACLDYARELSEFEVAI' A
#
# COMPACT_ATOMS: atom_id res chain seq x y z
N MET A 1 -17.78 0.80 -2.95
CA MET A 1 -16.79 1.44 -3.84
C MET A 1 -15.82 0.35 -4.29
N GLN A 2 -15.62 0.14 -5.60
CA GLN A 2 -14.62 -0.82 -6.07
C GLN A 2 -13.21 -0.35 -5.64
N GLY A 3 -12.43 -1.23 -5.01
CA GLY A 3 -11.07 -0.94 -4.56
C GLY A 3 -10.16 -0.59 -5.73
N LYS A 4 -9.85 0.69 -5.89
CA LYS A 4 -8.95 1.19 -6.96
C LYS A 4 -7.49 0.85 -6.71
N TRP A 5 -7.17 0.32 -5.52
CA TRP A 5 -5.82 -0.05 -5.16
C TRP A 5 -5.17 -1.08 -6.10
N LYS A 6 -5.97 -1.94 -6.75
CA LYS A 6 -5.49 -2.99 -7.67
C LYS A 6 -4.75 -2.44 -8.89
N ASP A 7 -4.94 -1.16 -9.22
CA ASP A 7 -4.19 -0.49 -10.28
C ASP A 7 -2.75 -0.17 -9.87
N TYR A 8 -2.47 -0.06 -8.57
CA TYR A 8 -1.20 0.42 -8.02
C TYR A 8 -0.45 -0.59 -7.15
N ILE A 9 -1.13 -1.63 -6.64
CA ILE A 9 -0.53 -2.65 -5.79
C ILE A 9 -0.61 -4.00 -6.48
N GLU A 10 0.47 -4.76 -6.39
CA GLU A 10 0.56 -6.12 -6.88
C GLU A 10 1.18 -7.04 -5.82
N SER A 11 0.83 -8.31 -5.89
CA SER A 11 1.49 -9.36 -5.14
C SER A 11 1.85 -10.48 -6.11
N SER A 12 3.09 -10.96 -6.03
CA SER A 12 3.56 -12.08 -6.84
C SER A 12 4.57 -12.91 -6.03
N PRO A 13 4.52 -14.25 -6.06
CA PRO A 13 5.37 -15.10 -5.22
C PRO A 13 6.88 -14.89 -5.39
N ASP A 14 7.30 -14.50 -6.59
CA ASP A 14 8.69 -14.25 -6.99
C ASP A 14 9.28 -12.95 -6.39
N VAL A 15 8.44 -12.02 -5.93
CA VAL A 15 8.88 -10.75 -5.35
C VAL A 15 8.42 -10.62 -3.90
N LEU A 16 9.37 -10.30 -3.00
CA LEU A 16 9.11 -10.14 -1.57
C LEU A 16 8.34 -11.31 -0.91
N ARG A 17 8.46 -12.52 -1.48
CA ARG A 17 7.74 -13.74 -1.05
C ARG A 17 6.21 -13.58 -1.11
N GLY A 18 5.69 -12.89 -2.12
CA GLY A 18 4.24 -12.68 -2.27
C GLY A 18 3.67 -11.60 -1.34
N ARG A 19 4.51 -10.76 -0.73
CA ARG A 19 4.00 -9.62 0.03
C ARG A 19 3.46 -8.54 -0.93
N PRO A 20 2.29 -7.95 -0.65
CA PRO A 20 1.75 -6.83 -1.41
C PRO A 20 2.75 -5.67 -1.46
N ARG A 21 2.97 -5.14 -2.66
CA ARG A 21 3.90 -4.04 -2.92
C ARG A 21 3.33 -3.06 -3.92
N ILE A 22 3.87 -1.85 -3.94
CA ILE A 22 3.56 -0.87 -4.97
C ILE A 22 4.15 -1.35 -6.30
N LYS A 23 3.34 -1.38 -7.37
CA LYS A 23 3.72 -1.83 -8.72
C LYS A 23 4.97 -1.10 -9.22
N GLY A 24 5.86 -1.85 -9.84
CA GLY A 24 7.12 -1.31 -10.36
C GLY A 24 8.18 -1.00 -9.29
N THR A 25 7.90 -1.28 -8.01
CA THR A 25 8.85 -1.06 -6.91
C THR A 25 9.08 -2.35 -6.12
N ARG A 26 10.05 -2.31 -5.19
CA ARG A 26 10.20 -3.30 -4.11
C ARG A 26 9.76 -2.75 -2.76
N ILE A 27 8.85 -1.77 -2.76
CA ILE A 27 8.35 -1.12 -1.55
C ILE A 27 7.07 -1.85 -1.10
N PRO A 28 7.08 -2.55 0.05
CA PRO A 28 5.90 -3.25 0.53
C PRO A 28 4.84 -2.26 1.03
N VAL A 29 3.57 -2.59 0.84
CA VAL A 29 2.44 -1.76 1.28
C VAL A 29 2.50 -1.50 2.79
N SER A 30 2.91 -2.51 3.55
CA SER A 30 3.06 -2.42 5.01
C SER A 30 4.07 -1.37 5.47
N LEU A 31 5.09 -1.06 4.66
CA LEU A 31 6.06 -0.01 5.01
C LEU A 31 5.39 1.36 4.97
N ILE A 32 4.67 1.67 3.89
CA ILE A 32 3.95 2.94 3.74
C ILE A 32 2.87 3.09 4.80
N LEU A 33 2.13 2.01 5.10
CA LEU A 33 1.17 2.01 6.20
C LEU A 33 1.84 2.25 7.56
N GLY A 34 3.06 1.76 7.78
CA GLY A 34 3.86 2.05 8.96
C GLY A 34 4.18 3.54 9.10
N TYR A 35 4.67 4.20 8.04
CA TYR A 35 4.90 5.65 8.04
C TYR A 35 3.62 6.43 8.38
N LEU A 36 2.49 6.05 7.78
CA LEU A 36 1.20 6.68 8.05
C LEU A 36 0.73 6.46 9.50
N ALA A 37 0.96 5.27 10.05
CA ALA A 37 0.66 4.95 11.45
C ALA A 37 1.53 5.75 12.44
N ASP A 38 2.79 6.04 12.06
CA ASP A 38 3.70 6.90 12.82
C ASP A 38 3.36 8.41 12.69
N GLY A 39 2.30 8.76 11.95
CA GLY A 39 1.81 10.13 11.81
C GLY A 39 2.47 10.93 10.69
N ASN A 40 3.27 10.30 9.82
CA ASN A 40 3.88 10.98 8.67
C ASN A 40 2.80 11.40 7.67
N THR A 41 2.96 12.59 7.13
CA THR A 41 2.15 13.09 6.03
C THR A 41 2.56 12.46 4.70
N ILE A 42 1.64 12.46 3.72
CA ILE A 42 1.94 11.98 2.36
C ILE A 42 3.14 12.73 1.76
N ASP A 43 3.26 14.04 2.03
CA ASP A 43 4.36 14.88 1.55
C ASP A 43 5.72 14.52 2.16
N GLU A 44 5.76 14.01 3.39
CA GLU A 44 6.98 13.50 4.02
C GLU A 44 7.36 12.14 3.43
N ILE A 45 6.37 11.27 3.22
CA ILE A 45 6.59 9.98 2.57
C ILE A 45 7.12 10.16 1.15
N LEU A 46 6.59 11.11 0.38
CA LEU A 46 7.07 11.43 -0.97
C LEU A 46 8.48 12.03 -0.98
N ARG A 47 8.91 12.70 0.10
CA ARG A 47 10.29 13.17 0.23
C ARG A 47 11.26 12.01 0.43
N GLU A 48 10.87 10.99 1.19
CA GLU A 48 11.66 9.77 1.39
C GLU A 48 11.62 8.84 0.16
N PHE A 49 10.48 8.80 -0.55
CA PHE A 49 10.25 7.97 -1.72
C PHE A 49 9.80 8.82 -2.92
N PRO A 50 10.71 9.57 -3.55
CA PRO A 50 10.37 10.52 -4.63
C PRO A 50 9.83 9.86 -5.90
N ASP A 51 10.08 8.57 -6.09
CA ASP A 51 9.58 7.79 -7.22
C ASP A 51 8.11 7.35 -7.05
N LEU A 52 7.53 7.58 -5.87
CA LEU A 52 6.12 7.28 -5.61
C LEU A 52 5.21 8.43 -5.99
N THR A 53 3.94 8.12 -6.24
CA THR A 53 2.88 9.10 -6.43
C THR A 53 1.90 9.12 -5.25
N ARG A 54 1.14 10.21 -5.12
CA ARG A 54 0.09 10.31 -4.08
C ARG A 54 -0.96 9.22 -4.24
N GLU A 55 -1.28 8.84 -5.48
CA GLU A 55 -2.26 7.80 -5.79
C GLU A 55 -1.76 6.44 -5.32
N GLN A 56 -0.47 6.13 -5.47
CA GLN A 56 0.13 4.90 -4.94
C GLN A 56 0.08 4.83 -3.41
N ILE A 57 0.35 5.95 -2.73
CA ILE A 57 0.25 6.03 -1.27
C ILE A 57 -1.21 5.87 -0.83
N SER A 58 -2.15 6.53 -1.52
CA SER A 58 -3.59 6.42 -1.24
C SER A 58 -4.11 5.00 -1.50
N ALA A 59 -3.59 4.31 -2.51
CA ALA A 59 -3.89 2.91 -2.79
C ALA A 59 -3.47 1.99 -1.63
N CYS A 60 -2.38 2.31 -0.90
CA CYS A 60 -1.99 1.54 0.28
C CYS A 60 -3.07 1.59 1.37
N LEU A 61 -3.69 2.76 1.57
CA LEU A 61 -4.81 2.93 2.51
C LEU A 61 -6.07 2.19 2.02
N ASP A 62 -6.41 2.29 0.73
CA ASP A 62 -7.59 1.59 0.18
C ASP A 62 -7.41 0.06 0.22
N TYR A 63 -6.18 -0.45 0.02
CA TYR A 63 -5.84 -1.85 0.25
C TYR A 63 -6.07 -2.27 1.70
N ALA A 64 -5.59 -1.47 2.66
CA ALA A 64 -5.79 -1.74 4.09
C ALA A 64 -7.29 -1.72 4.47
N ARG A 65 -8.06 -0.77 3.93
CA ARG A 65 -9.52 -0.69 4.11
C ARG A 65 -10.19 -1.99 3.64
N GLU A 66 -9.94 -2.43 2.41
CA GLU A 66 -10.55 -3.66 1.87
C GLU A 66 -10.15 -4.90 2.70
N LEU A 67 -8.92 -4.99 3.18
CA LEU A 67 -8.51 -6.06 4.11
C LEU A 67 -9.19 -5.99 5.47
N SER A 68 -9.46 -4.78 5.98
CA SER A 68 -10.13 -4.58 7.27
C SER A 68 -11.61 -4.94 7.24
N GLU A 69 -12.23 -4.92 6.04
CA GLU A 69 -13.60 -5.37 5.81
C GLU A 69 -13.72 -6.91 5.80
N PHE A 70 -12.61 -7.64 5.94
CA PHE A 70 -12.65 -9.08 6.11
C PHE A 70 -13.30 -9.45 7.46
N GLU A 71 -14.57 -9.81 7.41
CA GLU A 71 -15.25 -10.46 8.52
C GLU A 71 -14.89 -11.95 8.56
N VAL A 72 -14.40 -12.42 9.71
CA VAL A 72 -14.32 -13.86 9.98
C VAL A 72 -15.76 -14.34 10.17
N ALA A 73 -16.26 -15.16 9.24
CA ALA A 73 -17.49 -15.90 9.47
C ALA A 73 -17.26 -16.84 10.67
N ILE A 74 -17.86 -16.50 11.81
CA ILE A 74 -17.95 -17.36 13.00
C ILE A 74 -19.16 -18.28 12.84
#